data_AF-A0A1M5GFZ8-F1
#
_entry.id   AF-A0A1M5GFZ8-F1
#
_cell.length_a   1.000
_cell.length_b   1.000
_cell.length_c   1.000
_cell.angle_alpha   90.00
_cell.angle_beta   90.00
_cell.angle_gamma   90.00
#
_symmetry.space_group_name_H-M   'P 1'
#
loop_
_entity.id
_entity.type
_entity.pdbx_description
1 polymer ?
#
loop_
_entity_poly.entity_id
_entity_poly.type
_entity_poly.pdbx_seq_one_letter_code
_entity_poly.pdbx_strand_id
1 'polypeptide(L)'
;MNSLAQKDGRNTRYYEIQEDGVFVRTKFAKELNEYKIHFSDIYDDESVFRKSKDPVLIAIVISVLVNSILLTIFINESYQLSQSSGMIVFGIAMLPALIVTGICNNEFRAESSKNIAAAKSLIFSYTKREMEEVDRFIVEIKKSKKEYYLREYYKVDNLIPVHTQIARIHWLYESKYITESDAQFIIDELETKRIINGW
;
A
#
# COMPACT_ATOMS: atom_id res chain seq x y z
N MET A 1 13.42 7.51 -8.59
CA MET A 1 13.76 7.02 -7.23
C MET A 1 13.42 5.54 -7.19
N ASN A 2 14.40 4.65 -7.05
CA ASN A 2 14.18 3.24 -7.35
C ASN A 2 13.81 2.40 -6.12
N SER A 3 13.90 2.96 -4.92
CA SER A 3 13.50 2.26 -3.70
C SER A 3 12.77 3.18 -2.74
N LEU A 4 11.84 2.63 -1.96
CA LEU A 4 11.09 3.31 -0.93
C LEU A 4 11.09 2.46 0.35
N ALA A 5 11.46 3.05 1.48
CA ALA A 5 11.45 2.38 2.77
C ALA A 5 10.48 3.08 3.73
N GLN A 6 9.48 2.35 4.23
CA GLN A 6 8.46 2.87 5.12
C GLN A 6 8.46 2.11 6.43
N LYS A 7 8.36 2.82 7.55
CA LYS A 7 8.27 2.23 8.88
C LYS A 7 6.96 2.63 9.52
N ASP A 8 6.13 1.63 9.80
CA ASP A 8 4.87 1.80 10.51
C ASP A 8 4.89 0.98 11.80
N GLY A 9 5.17 1.67 12.91
CA GLY A 9 5.30 1.04 14.23
C GLY A 9 6.39 -0.04 14.25
N ARG A 10 5.97 -1.30 14.38
CA ARG A 10 6.85 -2.50 14.37
C ARG A 10 6.99 -3.13 12.99
N ASN A 11 6.23 -2.66 12.00
CA ASN A 11 6.30 -3.12 10.63
C ASN A 11 7.27 -2.23 9.84
N THR A 12 8.09 -2.84 8.99
CA THR A 12 8.94 -2.10 8.03
C THR A 12 8.71 -2.70 6.66
N ARG A 13 8.32 -1.85 5.70
CA ARG A 13 8.11 -2.22 4.30
C ARG A 13 9.18 -1.56 3.45
N TYR A 14 9.82 -2.34 2.61
CA TYR A 14 10.79 -1.89 1.63
C TYR A 14 10.29 -2.26 0.25
N TYR A 15 10.33 -1.31 -0.66
CA TYR A 15 9.95 -1.44 -2.06
C TYR A 15 11.16 -1.13 -2.92
N GLU A 16 11.36 -1.90 -3.97
CA GLU A 16 12.42 -1.69 -4.95
C GLU A 16 11.86 -1.95 -6.34
N ILE A 17 12.03 -0.98 -7.24
CA ILE A 17 11.65 -1.10 -8.64
C ILE A 17 12.78 -1.84 -9.35
N GLN A 18 12.46 -3.00 -9.90
CA GLN A 18 13.35 -3.83 -10.71
C GLN A 18 12.94 -3.72 -12.19
N GLU A 19 13.67 -4.40 -13.07
CA GLU A 19 13.48 -4.25 -14.51
C GLU A 19 12.12 -4.75 -15.05
N ASP A 20 11.52 -5.72 -14.38
CA ASP A 20 10.32 -6.48 -14.77
C ASP A 20 9.22 -6.44 -13.70
N GLY A 21 9.39 -5.65 -12.63
CA GLY A 21 8.41 -5.54 -11.57
C GLY A 21 8.87 -4.79 -10.34
N VAL A 22 8.09 -4.89 -9.26
CA VAL A 22 8.38 -4.28 -7.96
C VAL A 22 8.64 -5.37 -6.94
N PHE A 23 9.82 -5.34 -6.33
CA PHE A 23 10.17 -6.19 -5.20
C PHE A 23 9.71 -5.56 -3.89
N VAL A 24 9.10 -6.37 -3.04
CA VAL A 24 8.55 -5.94 -1.76
C VAL A 24 9.09 -6.84 -0.66
N ARG A 25 9.71 -6.21 0.34
CA ARG A 25 10.20 -6.86 1.56
C ARG A 25 9.47 -6.26 2.76
N THR A 26 8.72 -7.09 3.46
CA THR A 26 8.02 -6.72 4.70
C THR A 26 8.65 -7.43 5.88
N LYS A 27 9.02 -6.68 6.92
CA LYS A 27 9.54 -7.20 8.18
C LYS A 27 8.56 -6.88 9.30
N PHE A 28 7.98 -7.92 9.90
CA PHE A 28 7.09 -7.79 11.04
C PHE A 28 7.58 -8.68 12.18
N ALA A 29 7.98 -8.06 13.30
CA ALA A 29 8.55 -8.73 14.46
C ALA A 29 9.74 -9.65 14.09
N LYS A 30 9.52 -10.96 13.92
CA LYS A 30 10.51 -11.96 13.51
C LYS A 30 10.25 -12.55 12.11
N GLU A 31 9.14 -12.21 11.49
CA GLU A 31 8.78 -12.70 10.16
C GLU A 31 9.28 -11.73 9.09
N LEU A 32 9.89 -12.32 8.07
CA LEU A 32 10.35 -11.62 6.88
C LEU A 32 9.62 -12.23 5.69
N ASN A 33 8.83 -11.40 5.02
CA ASN A 33 8.05 -11.77 3.85
C ASN A 33 8.58 -11.00 2.65
N GLU A 34 9.09 -11.73 1.67
CA GLU A 34 9.64 -11.18 0.43
C GLU A 34 8.84 -11.71 -0.74
N TYR A 35 8.45 -10.81 -1.63
CA TYR A 35 7.73 -11.18 -2.84
C TYR A 35 7.98 -10.15 -3.92
N LYS A 36 7.85 -10.58 -5.17
CA LYS A 36 7.97 -9.73 -6.35
C LYS A 36 6.61 -9.70 -7.05
N ILE A 37 6.22 -8.51 -7.50
CA ILE A 37 5.02 -8.32 -8.32
C ILE A 37 5.50 -7.89 -9.70
N HIS A 38 5.17 -8.68 -10.72
CA HIS A 38 5.52 -8.34 -12.09
C HIS A 38 4.68 -7.18 -12.60
N PHE A 39 5.22 -6.41 -13.55
CA PHE A 39 4.48 -5.28 -14.13
C PHE A 39 3.15 -5.69 -14.80
N SER A 40 3.04 -6.94 -15.26
CA SER A 40 1.81 -7.55 -15.77
C SER A 40 0.68 -7.60 -14.74
N ASP A 41 1.06 -7.73 -13.47
CA ASP A 41 0.14 -7.97 -12.38
C ASP A 41 -0.19 -6.68 -11.63
N ILE A 42 0.31 -5.53 -12.10
CA ILE A 42 0.04 -4.19 -11.54
C ILE A 42 -0.99 -3.50 -12.44
N TYR A 43 -2.16 -3.21 -11.89
CA TYR A 43 -3.23 -2.49 -12.57
C TYR A 43 -3.06 -0.97 -12.39
N ASP A 44 -3.76 -0.18 -13.22
CA ASP A 44 -3.62 1.28 -13.20
C ASP A 44 -4.48 1.96 -12.12
N ASP A 45 -5.35 1.19 -11.46
CA ASP A 45 -6.25 1.68 -10.41
C ASP A 45 -5.49 2.00 -9.12
N GLU A 46 -5.68 3.24 -8.65
CA GLU A 46 -5.19 3.73 -7.37
C GLU A 46 -6.36 3.99 -6.41
N SER A 47 -6.21 3.59 -5.15
CA SER A 47 -7.17 3.90 -4.10
C SER A 47 -6.48 4.50 -2.88
N VAL A 48 -7.13 5.46 -2.24
CA VAL A 48 -6.64 6.07 -1.00
C VAL A 48 -7.60 5.69 0.11
N PHE A 49 -7.13 4.86 1.02
CA PHE A 49 -7.85 4.51 2.24
C PHE A 49 -7.47 5.48 3.35
N ARG A 50 -8.47 6.15 3.93
CA ARG A 50 -8.27 7.08 5.06
C ARG A 50 -8.99 6.52 6.28
N LYS A 51 -8.22 6.09 7.27
CA LYS A 51 -8.76 5.72 8.58
C LYS A 51 -8.90 6.98 9.43
N SER A 52 -10.13 7.35 9.76
CA SER A 52 -10.41 8.36 10.78
C SER A 52 -10.52 7.69 12.15
N LYS A 53 -10.29 8.46 13.21
CA LYS A 53 -10.54 7.99 14.57
C LYS A 53 -12.03 7.71 14.74
N ASP A 54 -12.36 6.60 15.40
CA ASP A 54 -13.74 6.31 15.77
C ASP A 54 -14.11 7.06 17.07
N PRO A 55 -14.98 8.08 17.02
CA PRO A 55 -15.38 8.83 18.22
C PRO A 55 -16.16 7.98 19.22
N VAL A 56 -16.88 6.95 18.76
CA VAL A 56 -17.64 6.04 19.63
C VAL A 56 -16.67 5.21 20.46
N LEU A 57 -15.61 4.67 19.83
CA LEU A 57 -14.57 3.93 20.54
C LEU A 57 -13.84 4.80 21.57
N ILE A 58 -13.57 6.07 21.22
CA ILE A 58 -12.98 7.04 22.17
C ILE A 58 -13.90 7.24 23.37
N ALA A 59 -15.21 7.43 23.13
CA ALA A 59 -16.20 7.60 24.18
C ALA A 59 -16.32 6.36 25.09
N ILE A 60 -16.23 5.15 24.54
CA ILE A 60 -16.23 3.90 25.31
C ILE A 60 -15.01 3.84 26.23
N VAL A 61 -13.81 4.17 25.75
CA VAL A 61 -12.60 4.17 26.59
C VAL A 61 -12.71 5.19 27.72
N ILE A 62 -13.19 6.40 27.43
CA ILE A 62 -13.42 7.43 28.45
C ILE A 62 -14.45 6.94 29.47
N SER A 63 -15.54 6.32 29.01
CA SER A 63 -16.58 5.78 29.88
C SER A 63 -16.04 4.70 30.81
N VAL A 64 -15.25 3.75 30.31
CA VAL A 64 -14.63 2.70 31.14
C VAL A 64 -13.72 3.31 32.20
N LEU A 65 -12.89 4.29 31.83
CA LEU A 65 -12.01 4.99 32.78
C LEU A 65 -12.80 5.68 33.90
N VAL A 66 -13.84 6.44 33.54
CA VAL A 66 -14.67 7.15 34.52
C VAL A 66 -15.39 6.16 35.45
N ASN A 67 -15.97 5.09 34.90
CA ASN A 67 -16.64 4.06 35.70
C ASN A 67 -15.69 3.32 36.63
N SER A 68 -14.47 3.00 36.20
CA SER A 68 -13.43 2.41 37.07
C SER A 68 -13.07 3.31 38.26
N ILE A 69 -12.98 4.63 38.03
CA ILE A 69 -12.71 5.61 39.09
C ILE A 69 -13.90 5.68 40.06
N LEU A 70 -15.13 5.80 39.55
CA LEU A 70 -16.34 5.87 40.38
C LEU A 70 -16.55 4.61 41.21
N LEU A 71 -16.33 3.43 40.62
CA LEU A 71 -16.41 2.15 41.32
C LEU A 71 -15.39 2.07 42.46
N THR A 72 -14.17 2.57 42.24
CA THR A 72 -13.14 2.61 43.28
C THR A 72 -13.59 3.49 44.45
N ILE A 73 -14.12 4.69 44.17
CA ILE A 73 -14.63 5.61 45.19
C ILE A 73 -15.76 4.95 45.99
N PHE A 74 -16.73 4.35 45.30
CA PHE A 74 -17.88 3.69 45.92
C PHE A 74 -17.46 2.54 46.85
N ILE A 75 -16.52 1.70 46.44
CA ILE A 75 -16.01 0.59 47.26
C ILE A 75 -15.23 1.14 48.46
N ASN A 76 -14.40 2.16 48.26
CA ASN A 76 -13.60 2.75 49.33
C ASN A 76 -14.48 3.37 50.43
N GLU A 77 -15.53 4.08 50.05
CA GLU A 77 -16.50 4.65 50.99
C GLU A 77 -17.36 3.58 51.67
N SER A 78 -17.83 2.58 50.92
CA SER A 78 -18.72 1.53 51.45
C SER A 78 -18.04 0.63 52.48
N TYR A 79 -16.74 0.36 52.32
CA TYR A 79 -15.98 -0.56 53.18
C TYR A 79 -14.98 0.16 54.10
N GLN A 80 -14.95 1.50 54.09
CA GLN A 80 -14.03 2.33 54.88
C GLN A 80 -12.58 1.84 54.81
N LEU A 81 -12.10 1.55 53.59
CA LEU A 81 -10.80 0.92 53.41
C LEU A 81 -9.68 1.86 53.86
N SER A 82 -8.61 1.28 54.42
CA SER A 82 -7.38 2.02 54.67
C SER A 82 -6.76 2.49 53.35
N GLN A 83 -5.94 3.55 53.39
CA GLN A 83 -5.26 4.06 52.19
C GLN A 83 -4.50 2.97 51.42
N SER A 84 -3.82 2.06 52.12
CA SER A 84 -3.09 0.95 51.50
C SER A 84 -4.01 -0.02 50.77
N SER A 85 -5.16 -0.37 51.37
CA SER A 85 -6.14 -1.28 50.77
C SER A 85 -6.89 -0.62 49.60
N GLY A 86 -7.19 0.68 49.72
CA GLY A 86 -7.80 1.47 48.64
C GLY A 86 -6.93 1.55 47.39
N MET A 87 -5.60 1.68 47.55
CA MET A 87 -4.67 1.66 46.41
C MET A 87 -4.64 0.31 45.68
N ILE A 88 -4.81 -0.80 46.41
CA ILE A 88 -4.90 -2.14 45.80
C ILE A 88 -6.19 -2.27 44.98
N VAL A 89 -7.32 -1.85 45.54
CA VAL A 89 -8.63 -1.86 44.85
C VAL A 89 -8.60 -0.99 43.61
N PHE A 90 -7.99 0.21 43.69
CA PHE A 90 -7.80 1.08 42.53
C PHE A 90 -6.99 0.39 41.42
N GLY A 91 -5.87 -0.25 41.78
CA GLY A 91 -5.05 -0.99 40.83
C GLY A 91 -5.83 -2.08 40.09
N ILE A 92 -6.67 -2.83 40.81
CA ILE A 92 -7.52 -3.88 40.22
C ILE A 92 -8.62 -3.27 39.34
N ALA A 93 -9.28 -2.22 39.80
CA ALA A 93 -10.36 -1.54 39.07
C ALA A 93 -9.88 -0.88 37.76
N MET A 94 -8.60 -0.54 37.67
CA MET A 94 -7.98 0.03 36.46
C MET A 94 -7.54 -1.01 35.43
N LEU A 95 -7.42 -2.29 35.78
CA LEU A 95 -7.01 -3.34 34.83
C LEU A 95 -7.89 -3.42 33.58
N PRO A 96 -9.24 -3.38 33.68
CA PRO A 96 -10.10 -3.37 32.48
C PRO A 96 -9.84 -2.16 31.59
N ALA A 97 -9.64 -0.98 32.18
CA ALA A 97 -9.37 0.24 31.42
C ALA A 97 -8.03 0.16 30.68
N LEU A 98 -6.99 -0.41 31.30
CA LEU A 98 -5.69 -0.63 30.67
C LEU A 98 -5.76 -1.67 29.54
N ILE A 99 -6.54 -2.73 29.71
CA ILE A 99 -6.74 -3.77 28.68
C ILE A 99 -7.46 -3.17 27.47
N VAL A 100 -8.59 -2.47 27.68
CA VAL A 100 -9.35 -1.85 26.59
C VAL A 100 -8.48 -0.82 25.86
N THR A 101 -7.75 0.03 26.59
CA THR A 101 -6.85 1.02 25.98
C THR A 101 -5.72 0.35 25.19
N GLY A 102 -5.14 -0.72 25.71
CA GLY A 102 -4.08 -1.48 25.04
C GLY A 102 -4.54 -2.14 23.74
N ILE A 103 -5.72 -2.75 23.75
CA ILE A 103 -6.31 -3.40 22.57
C ILE A 103 -6.73 -2.36 21.52
N CYS A 104 -7.36 -1.27 21.95
CA CYS A 104 -7.88 -0.24 21.06
C CYS A 104 -6.83 0.78 20.58
N ASN A 105 -5.58 0.70 21.04
CA ASN A 105 -4.53 1.67 20.69
C ASN A 105 -4.33 1.82 19.16
N ASN A 106 -4.44 0.71 18.41
CA ASN A 106 -4.30 0.72 16.95
C ASN A 106 -5.52 1.33 16.22
N GLU A 107 -6.67 1.38 16.87
CA GLU A 107 -7.90 2.01 16.35
C GLU A 107 -7.90 3.53 16.56
N PHE A 108 -7.11 4.03 17.51
CA PHE A 108 -6.99 5.47 17.76
C PHE A 108 -5.98 6.18 16.84
N ARG A 109 -5.28 5.44 15.98
CA ARG A 109 -4.37 6.01 14.99
C ARG A 109 -5.13 6.39 13.72
N ALA A 110 -5.00 7.67 13.36
CA ALA A 110 -5.40 8.12 12.04
C ALA A 110 -4.30 7.72 11.05
N GLU A 111 -4.54 6.64 10.33
CA GLU A 111 -3.62 6.11 9.32
C GLU A 111 -4.26 6.29 7.95
N SER A 112 -3.49 6.83 7.01
CA SER A 112 -3.89 6.90 5.62
C SER A 112 -2.94 6.02 4.85
N SER A 113 -3.49 5.20 3.95
CA SER A 113 -2.70 4.33 3.10
C SER A 113 -3.13 4.50 1.66
N LYS A 114 -2.16 4.52 0.76
CA LYS A 114 -2.39 4.54 -0.68
C LYS A 114 -2.12 3.15 -1.24
N ASN A 115 -3.00 2.68 -2.08
CA ASN A 115 -2.97 1.33 -2.62
C ASN A 115 -2.96 1.38 -4.15
N ILE A 116 -2.05 0.62 -4.77
CA ILE A 116 -2.12 0.28 -6.19
C ILE A 116 -2.69 -1.13 -6.31
N ALA A 117 -3.76 -1.26 -7.09
CA ALA A 117 -4.35 -2.54 -7.38
C ALA A 117 -3.33 -3.43 -8.12
N ALA A 118 -3.12 -4.63 -7.59
CA ALA A 118 -2.25 -5.64 -8.18
C ALA A 118 -2.67 -7.03 -7.71
N ALA A 119 -2.17 -8.10 -8.33
CA ALA A 119 -2.43 -9.48 -7.89
C ALA A 119 -2.12 -9.67 -6.38
N LYS A 120 -1.09 -8.96 -5.90
CA LYS A 120 -0.89 -8.68 -4.48
C LYS A 120 -0.80 -7.17 -4.29
N SER A 121 -1.77 -6.61 -3.57
CA SER A 121 -1.92 -5.16 -3.39
C SER A 121 -0.66 -4.49 -2.82
N LEU A 122 -0.22 -3.41 -3.48
CA LEU A 122 0.90 -2.57 -3.03
C LEU A 122 0.37 -1.47 -2.12
N ILE A 123 0.59 -1.61 -0.81
CA ILE A 123 0.02 -0.73 0.21
C ILE A 123 1.11 0.17 0.80
N PHE A 124 1.05 1.46 0.50
CA PHE A 124 1.96 2.48 1.00
C PHE A 124 1.38 3.23 2.20
N SER A 125 2.21 3.55 3.18
CA SER A 125 1.85 4.52 4.22
C SER A 125 1.76 5.91 3.58
N TYR A 126 0.66 6.62 3.81
CA TYR A 126 0.33 7.89 3.14
C TYR A 126 0.13 9.02 4.17
N THR A 127 1.11 9.16 5.07
CA THR A 127 1.14 10.25 6.04
C THR A 127 1.57 11.57 5.37
N LYS A 128 1.28 12.72 5.99
CA LYS A 128 1.70 14.04 5.45
C LYS A 128 3.20 14.13 5.13
N ARG A 129 4.03 13.41 5.87
CA ARG A 129 5.49 13.38 5.70
C ARG A 129 5.93 12.52 4.52
N GLU A 130 5.24 11.40 4.27
CA GLU A 130 5.63 10.39 3.29
C GLU A 130 4.90 10.56 1.95
N MET A 131 3.81 11.36 1.91
CA MET A 131 2.94 11.53 0.76
C MET A 131 3.70 11.93 -0.53
N GLU A 132 4.56 12.94 -0.47
CA GLU A 132 5.33 13.37 -1.65
C GLU A 132 6.31 12.28 -2.13
N GLU A 133 6.91 11.55 -1.20
CA GLU A 133 7.84 10.47 -1.51
C GLU A 133 7.12 9.27 -2.15
N VAL A 134 5.95 8.92 -1.63
CA VAL A 134 5.08 7.88 -2.18
C VAL A 134 4.58 8.28 -3.56
N ASP A 135 4.08 9.49 -3.75
CA ASP A 135 3.57 9.93 -5.06
C ASP A 135 4.70 9.92 -6.12
N ARG A 136 5.91 10.38 -5.76
CA ARG A 136 7.08 10.25 -6.65
C ARG A 136 7.41 8.79 -6.97
N PHE A 137 7.34 7.90 -5.98
CA PHE A 137 7.62 6.48 -6.18
C PHE A 137 6.58 5.82 -7.10
N ILE A 138 5.30 6.13 -6.94
CA ILE A 138 4.21 5.63 -7.79
C ILE A 138 4.39 6.09 -9.25
N VAL A 139 4.76 7.36 -9.45
CA VAL A 139 5.09 7.87 -10.79
C VAL A 139 6.26 7.10 -11.39
N GLU A 140 7.29 6.80 -10.61
CA GLU A 140 8.42 6.00 -11.08
C GLU A 140 8.00 4.56 -11.43
N ILE A 141 7.15 3.91 -10.62
CA ILE A 141 6.60 2.57 -10.96
C ILE A 141 5.90 2.61 -12.31
N LYS A 142 5.03 3.60 -12.55
CA LYS A 142 4.30 3.75 -13.81
C LYS A 142 5.24 3.99 -14.99
N LYS A 143 6.29 4.79 -14.77
CA LYS A 143 7.33 5.05 -15.78
C LYS A 143 8.13 3.79 -16.10
N SER A 144 8.61 3.06 -15.10
CA SER A 144 9.36 1.82 -15.30
C SER A 144 8.51 0.72 -15.94
N LYS A 145 7.22 0.63 -15.56
CA LYS A 145 6.24 -0.25 -16.23
C LYS A 145 6.14 0.09 -17.72
N LYS A 146 5.97 1.36 -18.06
CA LYS A 146 5.93 1.83 -19.45
C LYS A 146 7.23 1.49 -20.20
N GLU A 147 8.39 1.79 -19.62
CA GLU A 147 9.71 1.51 -20.22
C GLU A 147 9.93 0.01 -20.43
N TYR A 148 9.49 -0.83 -19.51
CA TYR A 148 9.50 -2.29 -19.65
C TYR A 148 8.68 -2.73 -20.87
N TYR A 149 7.43 -2.28 -20.99
CA TYR A 149 6.57 -2.65 -22.11
C TYR A 149 7.09 -2.13 -23.46
N LEU A 150 7.64 -0.92 -23.51
CA LEU A 150 8.26 -0.40 -24.73
C LEU A 150 9.48 -1.25 -25.11
N ARG A 151 10.36 -1.56 -24.16
CA ARG A 151 11.54 -2.39 -24.42
C ARG A 151 11.18 -3.80 -24.89
N GLU A 152 10.08 -4.37 -24.42
CA GLU A 152 9.68 -5.74 -24.75
C GLU A 152 8.87 -5.82 -26.06
N TYR A 153 7.97 -4.86 -26.29
CA TYR A 153 6.96 -4.94 -27.36
C TYR A 153 7.14 -3.91 -28.47
N TYR A 154 7.86 -2.79 -28.24
CA TYR A 154 8.13 -1.75 -29.24
C TYR A 154 9.42 -2.07 -30.02
N LYS A 155 9.46 -3.26 -30.64
CA LYS A 155 10.58 -3.71 -31.47
C LYS A 155 10.05 -4.45 -32.68
N VAL A 156 10.70 -4.22 -33.82
CA VAL A 156 10.46 -4.99 -35.04
C VAL A 156 11.31 -6.25 -34.99
N ASP A 157 10.67 -7.41 -34.92
CA ASP A 157 11.31 -8.72 -34.88
C ASP A 157 10.90 -9.56 -36.10
N ASN A 158 11.85 -9.96 -36.92
CA ASN A 158 11.59 -10.75 -38.12
C ASN A 158 11.13 -12.20 -37.81
N LEU A 159 11.30 -12.67 -36.57
CA LEU A 159 10.86 -14.00 -36.13
C LEU A 159 9.38 -14.02 -35.73
N ILE A 160 8.78 -12.85 -35.51
CA ILE A 160 7.39 -12.72 -35.06
C ILE A 160 6.51 -12.40 -36.26
N PRO A 161 5.40 -13.10 -36.48
CA PRO A 161 4.48 -12.77 -37.56
C PRO A 161 4.03 -11.31 -37.52
N VAL A 162 3.97 -10.65 -38.68
CA VAL A 162 3.64 -9.21 -38.81
C VAL A 162 2.33 -8.86 -38.12
N HIS A 163 1.29 -9.71 -38.25
CA HIS A 163 0.00 -9.49 -37.60
C HIS A 163 0.10 -9.45 -36.07
N THR A 164 0.94 -10.30 -35.47
CA THR A 164 1.19 -10.32 -34.01
C THR A 164 1.93 -9.07 -33.56
N GLN A 165 2.87 -8.56 -34.38
CA GLN A 165 3.56 -7.31 -34.10
C GLN A 165 2.60 -6.12 -34.16
N ILE A 166 1.75 -6.04 -35.18
CA ILE A 166 0.72 -5.01 -35.30
C ILE A 166 -0.22 -5.04 -34.08
N ALA A 167 -0.67 -6.22 -33.65
CA ALA A 167 -1.51 -6.37 -32.46
C ALA A 167 -0.82 -5.85 -31.18
N ARG A 168 0.49 -6.08 -31.02
CA ARG A 168 1.27 -5.52 -29.91
C ARG A 168 1.33 -4.00 -29.95
N ILE A 169 1.53 -3.41 -31.13
CA ILE A 169 1.56 -1.95 -31.29
C ILE A 169 0.18 -1.34 -30.98
N HIS A 170 -0.90 -1.96 -31.45
CA HIS A 170 -2.26 -1.55 -31.06
C HIS A 170 -2.46 -1.60 -29.53
N TRP A 171 -2.05 -2.69 -28.89
CA TRP A 171 -2.14 -2.81 -27.43
C TRP A 171 -1.33 -1.74 -26.68
N LEU A 172 -0.12 -1.40 -27.16
CA LEU A 172 0.69 -0.31 -26.60
C LEU A 172 0.00 1.05 -26.74
N TYR A 173 -0.70 1.28 -27.84
CA TYR A 173 -1.48 2.50 -28.08
C TYR A 173 -2.73 2.56 -27.19
N GLU A 174 -3.52 1.48 -27.14
CA GLU A 174 -4.72 1.37 -26.29
C GLU A 174 -4.37 1.56 -24.80
N SER A 175 -3.21 1.04 -24.37
CA SER A 175 -2.66 1.20 -23.02
C SER A 175 -2.00 2.55 -22.78
N LYS A 176 -2.02 3.46 -23.76
CA LYS A 176 -1.46 4.83 -23.71
C LYS A 176 0.05 4.88 -23.45
N TYR A 177 0.78 3.84 -23.83
CA TYR A 177 2.25 3.81 -23.75
C TYR A 177 2.90 4.55 -24.92
N ILE A 178 2.28 4.54 -26.10
CA ILE A 178 2.74 5.26 -27.30
C ILE A 178 1.67 6.22 -27.82
N THR A 179 2.08 7.19 -28.64
CA THR A 179 1.14 8.09 -29.31
C THR A 179 0.57 7.47 -30.59
N GLU A 180 -0.49 8.06 -31.13
CA GLU A 180 -1.05 7.63 -32.42
C GLU A 180 -0.03 7.74 -33.56
N SER A 181 0.76 8.82 -33.59
CA SER A 181 1.82 9.00 -34.58
C SER A 181 2.91 7.95 -34.47
N ASP A 182 3.31 7.57 -33.24
CA ASP A 182 4.30 6.51 -33.03
C ASP A 182 3.74 5.15 -33.50
N ALA A 183 2.47 4.88 -33.22
CA ALA A 183 1.80 3.65 -33.63
C ALA A 183 1.71 3.54 -35.16
N GLN A 184 1.25 4.60 -35.83
CA GLN A 184 1.17 4.65 -37.30
C GLN A 184 2.54 4.46 -37.95
N PHE A 185 3.57 5.16 -37.46
CA PHE A 185 4.92 5.06 -37.99
C PHE A 185 5.46 3.62 -37.99
N ILE A 186 5.30 2.89 -36.87
CA ILE A 186 5.78 1.51 -36.78
C ILE A 186 4.94 0.54 -37.61
N ILE A 187 3.61 0.73 -37.65
CA ILE A 187 2.72 -0.10 -38.47
C ILE A 187 3.08 0.04 -39.95
N ASP A 188 3.30 1.26 -40.44
CA ASP A 188 3.72 1.53 -41.82
C ASP A 188 5.07 0.89 -42.15
N GLU A 189 6.03 0.91 -41.20
CA GLU A 189 7.33 0.24 -41.36
C GLU A 189 7.16 -1.28 -41.47
N LEU A 190 6.29 -1.87 -40.64
CA LEU A 190 5.98 -3.31 -40.65
C LEU A 190 5.29 -3.75 -41.96
N GLU A 191 4.34 -2.95 -42.46
CA GLU A 191 3.66 -3.22 -43.73
C GLU A 191 4.61 -3.09 -44.93
N THR A 192 5.46 -2.07 -44.93
CA THR A 192 6.49 -1.88 -45.97
C THR A 192 7.45 -3.07 -46.00
N LYS A 193 7.89 -3.55 -44.82
CA LYS A 193 8.73 -4.76 -44.72
C LYS A 193 8.01 -6.01 -45.20
N ARG A 194 6.71 -6.16 -44.95
CA ARG A 194 5.91 -7.28 -45.50
C ARG A 194 5.92 -7.27 -47.03
N ILE A 195 5.68 -6.10 -47.63
CA ILE A 195 5.65 -5.91 -49.09
C ILE A 195 7.02 -6.22 -49.71
N ILE A 196 8.11 -5.74 -49.11
CA ILE A 196 9.48 -5.94 -49.62
C ILE A 196 9.91 -7.41 -49.50
N ASN A 197 9.59 -8.08 -48.39
CA ASN A 197 10.07 -9.44 -48.11
C ASN A 197 9.13 -10.54 -48.66
N GLY A 198 7.97 -10.18 -49.21
CA GLY A 198 7.08 -11.12 -49.93
C GLY A 198 6.39 -12.16 -49.06
N TRP A 199 6.05 -11.82 -47.81
CA TRP A 199 5.28 -12.67 -46.89
C TRP A 199 3.79 -12.38 -46.95
#